data_AF-A0A8I3A087-F1
#
_entry.id   AF-A0A8I3A087-F1
#
_cell.length_a   1.000
_cell.length_b   1.000
_cell.length_c   1.000
_cell.angle_alpha   90.00
_cell.angle_beta   90.00
_cell.angle_gamma   90.00
#
_symmetry.space_group_name_H-M   'P 1'
#
loop_
_entity.id
_entity.type
_entity.pdbx_description
1 polymer ?
#
loop_
_entity_poly.entity_id
_entity_poly.type
_entity_poly.pdbx_seq_one_letter_code
_entity_poly.pdbx_strand_id
1 'polypeptide(L)'
;MGSFVYALPDRLNPAQPISTTLYVHEPTLEFTQRMAKLIAKRANMPVYVTNSSSFTNCPEGGTVEEEMDVFKRVVDVVTERVRLVVKPAAAANGA
;
A
#
# COMPACT_ATOMS: atom_id res chain seq x y z
N MET A 1 7.98 -11.29 -10.27
CA MET A 1 7.47 -10.95 -8.93
C MET A 1 8.42 -9.92 -8.34
N GLY A 2 7.96 -8.74 -7.93
CA GLY A 2 8.83 -7.77 -7.25
C GLY A 2 8.67 -7.85 -5.73
N SER A 3 8.90 -6.76 -5.02
CA SER A 3 8.96 -6.75 -3.55
C SER A 3 7.66 -7.18 -2.91
N PHE A 4 7.76 -7.80 -1.72
CA PHE A 4 6.63 -8.21 -0.90
C PHE A 4 6.72 -7.56 0.47
N VAL A 5 5.71 -6.79 0.84
CA VAL A 5 5.67 -6.03 2.10
C VAL A 5 4.37 -6.33 2.85
N TYR A 6 4.51 -6.54 4.16
CA TYR A 6 3.40 -6.55 5.11
C TYR A 6 3.31 -5.18 5.80
N ALA A 7 2.11 -4.65 5.98
CA ALA A 7 1.89 -3.42 6.73
C ALA A 7 0.64 -3.50 7.62
N LEU A 8 0.65 -2.79 8.75
CA LEU A 8 -0.48 -2.67 9.66
C LEU A 8 -0.69 -1.24 10.14
N PRO A 9 -1.93 -0.84 10.47
CA PRO A 9 -2.19 0.43 11.13
C PRO A 9 -1.54 0.46 12.51
N ASP A 10 -0.90 1.56 12.86
CA ASP A 10 -0.44 1.81 14.21
C ASP A 10 -1.58 2.46 15.01
N ARG A 11 -1.98 1.83 16.12
CA ARG A 11 -3.04 2.32 17.01
C ARG A 11 -2.56 3.46 17.91
N LEU A 12 -1.26 3.54 18.18
CA LEU A 12 -0.65 4.59 19.00
C LEU A 12 -0.34 5.83 18.15
N ASN A 13 0.03 5.62 16.88
CA ASN A 13 0.26 6.68 15.91
C ASN A 13 -0.47 6.44 14.58
N PRO A 14 -1.77 6.79 14.48
CA PRO A 14 -2.56 6.57 13.26
C PRO A 14 -2.00 7.24 12.00
N ALA A 15 -1.10 8.22 12.16
CA ALA A 15 -0.44 8.88 11.04
C ALA A 15 0.64 8.00 10.39
N GLN A 16 1.23 7.06 11.12
CA GLN A 16 2.42 6.30 10.75
C GLN A 16 2.21 4.77 10.85
N PRO A 17 1.72 4.12 9.77
CA PRO A 17 1.63 2.67 9.71
C PRO A 17 2.99 1.98 9.79
N ILE A 18 3.02 0.82 10.44
CA ILE A 18 4.21 -0.03 10.58
C ILE A 18 4.26 -0.98 9.38
N SER A 19 5.45 -1.25 8.85
CA SER A 19 5.65 -2.19 7.74
C SER A 19 6.89 -3.04 7.92
N THR A 20 6.81 -4.29 7.46
CA THR A 20 7.94 -5.24 7.40
C THR A 20 8.06 -5.77 5.98
N THR A 21 9.24 -5.64 5.39
CA THR A 21 9.52 -6.26 4.08
C THR A 21 9.73 -7.77 4.26
N LEU A 22 8.95 -8.57 3.55
CA LEU A 22 9.01 -10.03 3.56
C LEU A 22 9.87 -10.58 2.42
N TYR A 23 9.90 -9.88 1.28
CA TYR A 23 10.77 -10.19 0.15
C TYR A 23 11.30 -8.90 -0.47
N VAL A 24 12.61 -8.83 -0.65
CA VAL A 24 13.30 -7.66 -1.17
C VAL A 24 13.55 -7.84 -2.66
N HIS A 25 13.03 -6.90 -3.46
CA HIS A 25 13.45 -6.69 -4.84
C HIS A 25 13.68 -5.18 -5.03
N GLU A 26 14.94 -4.78 -4.96
CA GLU A 26 15.40 -3.39 -4.86
C GLU A 26 14.67 -2.40 -5.78
N PRO A 27 14.45 -2.68 -7.09
CA PRO A 27 13.80 -1.74 -8.00
C PRO A 27 12.37 -1.35 -7.63
N THR A 28 11.70 -2.15 -6.79
CA THR A 28 10.28 -1.97 -6.44
C THR A 28 10.05 -1.74 -4.96
N LEU A 29 11.10 -1.79 -4.13
CA LEU A 29 10.97 -1.86 -2.68
C LEU A 29 10.28 -0.62 -2.10
N GLU A 30 10.84 0.56 -2.37
CA GLU A 30 10.35 1.84 -1.85
C GLU A 30 8.90 2.12 -2.27
N PHE A 31 8.57 1.82 -3.52
CA PHE A 31 7.21 1.96 -4.03
C PHE A 31 6.23 1.02 -3.32
N THR A 32 6.62 -0.25 -3.14
CA THR A 32 5.80 -1.26 -2.48
C THR A 32 5.57 -0.91 -1.00
N GLN A 33 6.62 -0.43 -0.31
CA GLN A 33 6.51 -0.02 1.09
C GLN A 33 5.57 1.18 1.26
N ARG A 34 5.70 2.23 0.43
CA ARG A 34 4.79 3.38 0.46
C ARG A 34 3.35 2.96 0.21
N MET A 35 3.14 2.07 -0.75
CA MET A 35 1.80 1.58 -1.10
C MET A 35 1.19 0.77 0.05
N ALA A 36 1.94 -0.17 0.61
CA ALA A 36 1.49 -0.99 1.73
C ALA A 36 1.08 -0.13 2.94
N LYS A 37 1.91 0.84 3.33
CA LYS A 37 1.59 1.76 4.43
C LYS A 37 0.33 2.57 4.14
N LEU A 38 0.22 3.16 2.95
CA LEU A 38 -0.92 4.01 2.63
C LEU A 38 -2.24 3.22 2.57
N ILE A 39 -2.23 2.02 1.98
CA ILE A 39 -3.42 1.16 1.94
C ILE A 39 -3.78 0.71 3.37
N ALA A 40 -2.82 0.26 4.18
CA ALA A 40 -3.08 -0.10 5.58
C ALA A 40 -3.74 1.04 6.35
N LYS A 41 -3.24 2.27 6.19
CA LYS A 41 -3.82 3.47 6.80
C LYS A 41 -5.26 3.73 6.37
N ARG A 42 -5.55 3.66 5.07
CA ARG A 42 -6.87 4.02 4.52
C ARG A 42 -7.93 2.92 4.70
N ALA A 43 -7.50 1.66 4.73
CA ALA A 43 -8.35 0.49 4.96
C ALA A 43 -8.50 0.18 6.46
N ASN A 44 -7.64 0.74 7.32
CA ASN A 44 -7.59 0.49 8.76
C ASN A 44 -7.53 -1.02 9.12
N MET A 45 -6.74 -1.77 8.34
CA MET A 45 -6.51 -3.19 8.56
C MET A 45 -5.10 -3.59 8.10
N PRO A 46 -4.56 -4.72 8.58
CA PRO A 46 -3.32 -5.27 8.05
C PRO A 46 -3.44 -5.67 6.58
N VAL A 47 -2.38 -5.44 5.81
CA VAL A 47 -2.33 -5.73 4.37
C VAL A 47 -1.02 -6.38 3.95
N TYR A 48 -1.11 -7.20 2.90
CA TYR A 48 0.00 -7.82 2.20
C TYR A 48 0.03 -7.24 0.79
N VAL A 49 1.14 -6.61 0.41
CA VAL A 49 1.28 -5.98 -0.90
C VAL A 49 2.51 -6.52 -1.60
N THR A 50 2.29 -7.05 -2.79
CA THR A 50 3.34 -7.34 -3.76
C THR A 50 3.24 -6.36 -4.91
N ASN A 51 4.38 -5.96 -5.47
CA ASN A 51 4.41 -5.14 -6.68
C ASN A 51 5.30 -5.79 -7.73
N SER A 52 4.90 -5.72 -8.99
CA SER A 52 5.73 -6.14 -10.13
C SER A 52 5.69 -5.14 -11.29
N SER A 53 5.29 -3.91 -11.00
CA SER A 53 5.20 -2.82 -11.97
C SER A 53 6.60 -2.36 -12.38
N SER A 54 6.77 -2.03 -13.65
CA SER A 54 7.98 -1.41 -14.21
C SER A 54 7.58 -0.11 -14.91
N PHE A 55 8.31 0.96 -14.62
CA PHE A 55 8.12 2.27 -15.25
C PHE A 55 9.08 2.53 -16.41
N THR A 56 9.93 1.57 -16.75
CA THR A 56 10.95 1.69 -17.82
C THR A 56 10.37 1.96 -19.21
N ASN A 57 9.11 1.60 -19.44
CA ASN A 57 8.42 1.74 -20.72
C ASN A 57 7.35 2.84 -20.70
N CYS A 58 7.35 3.71 -19.68
CA CYS A 58 6.46 4.86 -19.63
C CYS A 58 6.84 5.90 -20.69
N PRO A 59 5.87 6.67 -21.22
CA PRO A 59 6.12 7.66 -22.29
C PRO A 59 7.23 8.66 -21.97
N GLU A 60 7.35 9.10 -20.71
CA GLU A 60 8.39 10.04 -20.27
C GLU A 60 9.58 9.35 -19.58
N GLY A 61 9.68 8.01 -19.71
CA GLY A 61 10.78 7.24 -19.15
C GLY A 61 10.63 6.92 -17.65
N GLY A 62 9.41 7.02 -17.11
CA GLY A 62 9.14 6.68 -15.72
C GLY A 62 9.53 7.82 -14.78
N THR A 63 9.08 9.03 -15.11
CA THR A 63 9.29 10.20 -14.25
C THR A 63 8.62 10.00 -12.89
N VAL A 64 9.06 10.78 -11.90
CA VAL A 64 8.48 10.72 -10.54
C VAL A 64 6.99 11.07 -10.59
N GLU A 65 6.61 11.98 -11.48
CA GLU A 65 5.23 12.41 -11.72
C GLU A 65 4.38 11.24 -12.23
N GLU A 66 4.84 10.53 -13.27
CA GLU A 66 4.17 9.34 -13.80
C GLU A 66 4.02 8.25 -12.73
N GLU A 67 5.10 7.99 -11.98
CA GLU A 67 5.09 7.03 -10.87
C GLU A 67 4.05 7.43 -9.81
N MET A 68 3.99 8.72 -9.46
CA MET A 68 3.07 9.23 -8.45
C MET A 68 1.60 9.20 -8.88
N ASP A 69 1.32 9.41 -10.17
CA ASP A 69 -0.03 9.33 -10.70
C ASP A 69 -0.53 7.88 -10.72
N VAL A 70 0.33 6.95 -11.15
CA VAL A 70 0.05 5.51 -11.04
C VAL A 70 -0.16 5.11 -9.59
N PHE A 71 0.71 5.56 -8.68
CA PHE A 71 0.62 5.29 -7.25
C PHE A 71 -0.74 5.70 -6.69
N LYS A 72 -1.15 6.96 -6.90
CA LYS A 72 -2.43 7.49 -6.40
C LYS A 72 -3.59 6.67 -6.96
N ARG A 73 -3.59 6.43 -8.27
CA ARG A 73 -4.70 5.73 -8.94
C ARG A 73 -4.86 4.30 -8.44
N VAL A 74 -3.76 3.55 -8.31
CA VAL A 74 -3.78 2.18 -7.80
C VAL A 74 -4.27 2.16 -6.36
N VAL A 75 -3.72 3.02 -5.50
CA VAL A 75 -4.13 3.09 -4.08
C VAL A 75 -5.61 3.43 -3.95
N ASP A 76 -6.12 4.39 -4.72
CA ASP A 76 -7.53 4.80 -4.67
C ASP A 76 -8.44 3.62 -5.03
N VAL A 77 -8.19 2.98 -6.18
CA VAL A 77 -8.99 1.82 -6.64
C VAL A 77 -8.92 0.66 -5.67
N VAL A 78 -7.72 0.32 -5.17
CA VAL A 78 -7.56 -0.79 -4.22
C VAL A 78 -8.26 -0.49 -2.90
N THR A 79 -8.10 0.72 -2.35
CA THR A 79 -8.75 1.12 -1.10
C THR A 79 -10.27 1.04 -1.21
N GLU A 80 -10.83 1.53 -2.33
CA GLU A 80 -12.26 1.46 -2.60
C GLU A 80 -12.74 0.00 -2.64
N ARG A 81 -12.05 -0.86 -3.40
CA ARG A 81 -12.41 -2.28 -3.51
C ARG A 81 -12.30 -3.02 -2.18
N VAL A 82 -11.25 -2.75 -1.40
CA VAL A 82 -11.06 -3.36 -0.07
C VAL A 82 -12.21 -2.97 0.86
N ARG A 83 -12.64 -1.70 0.86
CA ARG A 83 -13.77 -1.24 1.68
C ARG A 83 -15.09 -1.94 1.35
N LEU A 84 -15.31 -2.32 0.09
CA LEU A 84 -16.52 -3.04 -0.32
C LEU A 84 -16.55 -4.48 0.21
N VAL A 85 -15.39 -5.10 0.41
CA VAL A 85 -15.27 -6.50 0.86
C VAL A 85 -15.18 -6.59 2.39
N VAL A 86 -14.56 -5.59 3.02
CA VAL A 86 -14.43 -5.53 4.48
C VAL A 86 -15.76 -5.07 5.06
N LYS A 87 -16.54 -6.02 5.60
CA LYS A 87 -17.65 -5.71 6.49
C LYS A 87 -17.07 -4.88 7.65
N PRO A 88 -17.61 -3.70 8.01
CA PRO A 88 -17.11 -2.96 9.15
C PRO A 88 -17.20 -3.91 10.34
N ALA A 89 -16.04 -4.27 10.89
CA ALA A 89 -16.01 -4.99 12.16
C ALA A 89 -16.76 -4.09 13.13
N ALA A 90 -17.92 -4.56 13.60
CA ALA A 90 -18.69 -3.86 14.62
C ALA A 90 -17.70 -3.43 15.70
N ALA A 91 -17.68 -2.13 15.98
CA ALA A 91 -16.75 -1.49 16.90
C ALA A 91 -16.45 -2.44 18.06
N ALA A 92 -15.22 -2.97 18.09
CA ALA A 92 -14.74 -3.73 19.22
C ALA A 92 -14.51 -2.69 20.33
N ASN A 93 -15.63 -2.30 20.94
CA ASN A 93 -15.70 -1.58 22.19
C ASN A 93 -15.10 -2.51 23.24
N GLY A 94 -13.82 -2.32 23.52
CA GLY A 94 -13.17 -2.79 24.74
C GLY A 94 -13.06 -1.60 25.67
N ALA A 95 -13.90 -1.58 26.70
CA ALA A 95 -13.84 -0.69 27.85
C ALA A 95 -12.48 -0.80 28.57
#